data_AF-A0A920JJG9-F1
#
_entry.id   AF-A0A920JJG9-F1
#
_cell.length_a   1.000
_cell.length_b   1.000
_cell.length_c   1.000
_cell.angle_alpha   90.00
_cell.angle_beta   90.00
_cell.angle_gamma   90.00
#
_symmetry.space_group_name_H-M   'P 1'
#
loop_
_entity.id
_entity.type
_entity.pdbx_description
1 polymer ?
#
loop_
_entity_poly.entity_id
_entity_poly.type
_entity_poly.pdbx_seq_one_letter_code
_entity_poly.pdbx_strand_id
1 'polypeptide(L)'
;MEFESVMQKSDAIKKMTFATATDGNHGRAVAWCAESLVEAIVFLPKDTSRHRVDAIESHGAKAFVTDLNYDETVEYAAKMSDENDWI
;
A
#
# COMPACT_ATOMS: atom_id res chain seq x y z
N MET A 1 33.08 -8.68 -2.23
CA MET A 1 31.92 -8.99 -3.08
C MET A 1 30.59 -9.07 -2.28
N GLU A 2 30.56 -8.79 -0.97
CA GLU A 2 29.31 -8.91 -0.17
C GLU A 2 28.56 -7.59 0.08
N PHE A 3 29.27 -6.46 0.29
CA PHE A 3 28.62 -5.18 0.64
C PHE A 3 27.83 -4.54 -0.52
N GLU A 4 28.41 -4.49 -1.72
CA GLU A 4 27.74 -3.90 -2.90
C GLU A 4 26.45 -4.65 -3.28
N SER A 5 26.42 -5.98 -3.11
CA SER A 5 25.23 -6.78 -3.37
C SER A 5 24.10 -6.49 -2.38
N VAL A 6 24.44 -6.26 -1.10
CA VAL A 6 23.46 -5.86 -0.07
C VAL A 6 22.90 -4.48 -0.38
N MET A 7 23.75 -3.52 -0.75
CA MET A 7 23.31 -2.16 -1.12
C MET A 7 22.40 -2.18 -2.36
N GLN A 8 22.79 -2.91 -3.40
CA GLN A 8 21.98 -3.04 -4.62
C GLN A 8 20.60 -3.64 -4.34
N LYS A 9 20.52 -4.69 -3.50
CA LYS A 9 19.24 -5.28 -3.09
C LYS A 9 18.41 -4.32 -2.24
N SER A 10 19.05 -3.57 -1.33
CA SER A 10 18.37 -2.57 -0.52
C SER A 10 17.77 -1.45 -1.38
N ASP A 11 18.49 -0.99 -2.39
CA ASP A 11 18.00 0.03 -3.34
C ASP A 11 16.86 -0.50 -4.21
N ALA A 12 16.91 -1.78 -4.60
CA ALA A 12 15.81 -2.42 -5.33
C ALA A 12 14.54 -2.53 -4.47
N ILE A 13 14.69 -2.92 -3.19
CA ILE A 13 13.57 -3.00 -2.24
C ILE A 13 12.96 -1.62 -2.03
N LYS A 14 13.76 -0.57 -1.80
CA LYS A 14 13.27 0.80 -1.58
C LYS A 14 12.50 1.39 -2.77
N LYS A 15 12.62 0.80 -3.97
CA LYS A 15 11.87 1.20 -5.16
C LYS A 15 10.54 0.44 -5.31
N MET A 16 10.31 -0.60 -4.52
CA MET A 16 9.03 -1.29 -4.51
C MET A 16 7.96 -0.43 -3.86
N THR A 17 6.73 -0.62 -4.29
CA THR A 17 5.54 -0.05 -3.66
C THR A 17 4.57 -1.19 -3.42
N PHE A 18 4.06 -1.28 -2.20
CA PHE A 18 2.98 -2.21 -1.87
C PHE A 18 1.63 -1.57 -2.12
N ALA A 19 0.73 -2.27 -2.78
CA ALA A 19 -0.62 -1.79 -3.06
C ALA A 19 -1.65 -2.82 -2.57
N THR A 20 -2.68 -2.35 -1.86
CA THR A 20 -3.75 -3.24 -1.38
C THR A 20 -5.09 -2.53 -1.29
N ALA A 21 -6.17 -3.31 -1.42
CA ALA A 21 -7.52 -2.87 -1.08
C ALA A 21 -7.91 -3.38 0.30
N THR A 22 -8.55 -2.53 1.12
CA THR A 22 -9.09 -2.94 2.42
C THR A 22 -10.23 -2.03 2.87
N ASP A 23 -11.08 -2.51 3.77
CA ASP A 23 -12.02 -1.70 4.53
C ASP A 23 -11.53 -1.43 5.98
N GLY A 24 -10.29 -1.82 6.33
CA GLY A 24 -9.73 -1.63 7.66
C GLY A 24 -8.37 -2.26 7.95
N ASN A 25 -8.36 -3.30 8.79
CA ASN A 25 -7.14 -3.74 9.50
C ASN A 25 -6.05 -4.32 8.57
N HIS A 26 -6.42 -4.92 7.44
CA HIS A 26 -5.44 -5.49 6.52
C HIS A 26 -4.54 -4.40 5.94
N GLY A 27 -5.11 -3.31 5.41
CA GLY A 27 -4.32 -2.19 4.89
C GLY A 27 -3.51 -1.49 5.97
N ARG A 28 -4.00 -1.41 7.22
CA ARG A 28 -3.19 -0.92 8.34
C ARG A 28 -1.97 -1.81 8.60
N ALA A 29 -2.15 -3.13 8.59
CA ALA A 29 -1.05 -4.07 8.78
C ALA A 29 -0.02 -3.96 7.64
N VAL A 30 -0.47 -3.84 6.39
CA VAL A 30 0.41 -3.62 5.23
C VAL A 30 1.17 -2.30 5.38
N ALA A 31 0.49 -1.22 5.74
CA ALA A 31 1.10 0.09 5.96
C ALA A 31 2.19 0.04 7.04
N TRP A 32 1.90 -0.59 8.19
CA TRP A 32 2.87 -0.77 9.26
C TRP A 32 4.10 -1.59 8.82
N CYS A 33 3.89 -2.68 8.06
CA CYS A 33 4.99 -3.47 7.52
C CYS A 33 5.85 -2.67 6.52
N ALA A 34 5.23 -1.81 5.72
CA ALA A 34 5.89 -1.00 4.70
C ALA A 34 6.65 0.20 5.28
N GLU A 35 6.21 0.75 6.41
CA GLU A 35 6.64 2.02 7.03
C GLU A 35 8.17 2.27 7.01
N SER A 36 8.99 1.24 7.21
CA SER A 36 10.46 1.37 7.27
C SER A 36 11.20 0.84 6.02
N LEU A 37 10.50 0.29 5.04
CA LEU A 37 11.10 -0.48 3.95
C LEU A 37 10.73 0.05 2.56
N VAL A 38 9.45 0.32 2.32
CA VAL A 38 8.87 0.58 0.99
C VAL A 38 7.72 1.58 1.08
N GLU A 39 7.29 2.11 -0.06
CA GLU A 39 6.04 2.87 -0.10
C GLU A 39 4.83 1.93 0.01
N ALA A 40 3.74 2.38 0.62
CA ALA A 40 2.47 1.67 0.63
C ALA A 40 1.32 2.57 0.16
N ILE A 41 0.48 2.01 -0.71
CA ILE A 41 -0.75 2.59 -1.24
C ILE A 41 -1.92 1.70 -0.83
N VAL A 42 -2.92 2.29 -0.21
CA VAL A 42 -4.09 1.58 0.30
C VAL A 42 -5.35 2.18 -0.30
N PHE A 43 -6.09 1.37 -1.04
CA PHE A 43 -7.40 1.74 -1.58
C PHE A 43 -8.51 1.25 -0.65
N LEU A 44 -9.45 2.13 -0.33
CA LEU A 44 -10.55 1.85 0.59
C LEU A 44 -11.88 2.06 -0.11
N PRO A 45 -12.88 1.21 0.11
CA PRO A 45 -14.19 1.37 -0.52
C PRO A 45 -14.90 2.62 0.00
N LYS A 46 -15.95 3.02 -0.72
CA LYS A 46 -16.88 4.06 -0.28
C LYS A 46 -17.39 3.78 1.13
N ASP A 47 -17.74 4.86 1.83
CA ASP A 47 -18.24 4.85 3.21
C ASP A 47 -17.23 4.36 4.27
N THR A 48 -15.95 4.19 3.91
CA THR A 48 -14.90 3.92 4.89
C THR A 48 -14.78 5.10 5.88
N SER A 49 -14.80 4.78 7.18
CA SER A 49 -14.72 5.81 8.22
C SER A 49 -13.35 6.49 8.24
N ARG A 50 -13.35 7.81 8.49
CA ARG A 50 -12.12 8.60 8.54
C ARG A 50 -11.11 8.05 9.55
N HIS A 51 -11.57 7.52 10.68
CA HIS A 51 -10.70 6.89 11.68
C HIS A 51 -9.85 5.74 11.11
N ARG A 52 -10.40 4.93 10.19
CA ARG A 52 -9.64 3.84 9.56
C ARG A 52 -8.61 4.36 8.57
N VAL A 53 -8.97 5.40 7.82
CA VAL A 53 -8.05 6.11 6.92
C VAL A 53 -6.88 6.70 7.72
N ASP A 54 -7.18 7.44 8.78
CA ASP A 54 -6.16 8.04 9.66
C ASP A 54 -5.22 6.98 10.26
N ALA A 55 -5.75 5.82 10.64
CA ALA A 55 -4.94 4.74 11.20
C ALA A 55 -3.96 4.14 10.17
N ILE A 56 -4.29 4.16 8.89
CA ILE A 56 -3.39 3.73 7.80
C ILE A 56 -2.36 4.82 7.52
N GLU A 57 -2.81 6.07 7.37
CA GLU A 57 -1.94 7.23 7.10
C GLU A 57 -0.94 7.48 8.24
N SER A 58 -1.26 7.10 9.49
CA SER A 58 -0.35 7.21 10.63
C SER A 58 0.93 6.37 10.51
N HIS A 59 0.96 5.39 9.60
CA HIS A 59 2.14 4.59 9.26
C HIS A 59 2.87 5.10 7.99
N GLY A 60 2.53 6.30 7.51
CA GLY A 60 3.15 6.92 6.34
C GLY A 60 2.66 6.41 4.98
N ALA A 61 1.69 5.49 4.97
CA ALA A 61 1.05 5.01 3.74
C ALA A 61 0.11 6.06 3.14
N LYS A 62 -0.05 6.03 1.81
CA LYS A 62 -1.08 6.81 1.11
C LYS A 62 -2.40 6.04 1.14
N ALA A 63 -3.47 6.67 1.58
CA ALA A 63 -4.79 6.05 1.64
C ALA A 63 -5.78 6.79 0.73
N PHE A 64 -6.48 6.06 -0.14
CA PHE A 64 -7.44 6.63 -1.09
C PHE A 64 -8.80 5.97 -0.92
N VAL A 65 -9.79 6.76 -0.50
CA VAL A 65 -11.19 6.30 -0.47
C VAL A 65 -11.77 6.45 -1.87
N THR A 66 -12.23 5.34 -2.44
CA THR A 66 -12.88 5.28 -3.76
C THR A 66 -14.38 5.53 -3.63
N ASP A 67 -15.05 5.79 -4.75
CA ASP A 67 -16.52 5.81 -4.83
C ASP A 67 -17.11 4.40 -5.09
N LEU A 68 -16.29 3.36 -4.97
CA LEU A 68 -16.58 1.97 -5.34
C LEU A 68 -16.97 1.13 -4.12
N ASN A 69 -17.64 -0.01 -4.35
CA ASN A 69 -17.79 -1.03 -3.32
C ASN A 69 -16.48 -1.79 -3.06
N TYR A 70 -16.46 -2.73 -2.12
CA TYR A 70 -15.25 -3.48 -1.75
C TYR A 70 -14.63 -4.26 -2.92
N ASP A 71 -15.43 -5.08 -3.60
CA ASP A 71 -14.95 -5.94 -4.69
C ASP A 71 -14.44 -5.09 -5.87
N GLU A 72 -15.16 -4.03 -6.21
CA GLU A 72 -14.75 -3.06 -7.21
C GLU A 72 -13.44 -2.33 -6.81
N THR A 73 -13.24 -2.06 -5.51
CA THR A 73 -12.01 -1.46 -5.00
C THR A 73 -10.83 -2.43 -5.09
N VAL A 74 -11.06 -3.74 -4.90
CA VAL A 74 -10.05 -4.78 -5.10
C VAL A 74 -9.63 -4.84 -6.57
N GLU A 75 -10.59 -4.88 -7.49
CA GLU A 75 -10.31 -4.84 -8.94
C GLU A 75 -9.56 -3.56 -9.34
N TYR A 76 -9.96 -2.42 -8.78
CA TYR A 76 -9.29 -1.14 -8.99
C TYR A 76 -7.85 -1.16 -8.48
N ALA A 77 -7.62 -1.66 -7.26
CA ALA A 77 -6.27 -1.79 -6.71
C ALA A 77 -5.38 -2.68 -7.58
N ALA A 78 -5.88 -3.84 -8.02
CA ALA A 78 -5.14 -4.74 -8.90
C ALA A 78 -4.77 -4.05 -10.23
N LYS A 79 -5.73 -3.36 -10.86
CA LYS A 79 -5.47 -2.59 -12.07
C LYS A 79 -4.42 -1.50 -11.87
N MET A 80 -4.51 -0.74 -10.77
CA MET A 80 -3.53 0.30 -10.47
C MET A 80 -2.14 -0.29 -10.21
N SER A 81 -2.07 -1.47 -9.57
CA SER A 81 -0.81 -2.18 -9.38
C SER A 81 -0.19 -2.59 -10.72
N ASP A 82 -0.97 -3.17 -11.62
CA ASP A 82 -0.50 -3.56 -12.96
C ASP A 82 -0.03 -2.35 -13.78
N GLU A 83 -0.73 -1.22 -13.72
CA GLU A 83 -0.38 -0.01 -14.47
C GLU A 83 0.86 0.71 -13.96
N ASN A 84 1.25 0.50 -12.69
CA ASN A 84 2.36 1.22 -12.04
C ASN A 84 3.49 0.31 -11.55
N ASP A 85 3.47 -0.98 -11.92
CA ASP A 85 4.41 -2.00 -11.46
C ASP A 85 4.51 -2.10 -9.92
N TRP A 86 3.37 -1.97 -9.22
CA TRP A 86 3.30 -2.16 -7.76
C TRP A 86 3.04 -3.62 -7.40
N ILE A 87 3.43 -3.99 -6.17
CA ILE A 87 3.34 -5.35 -5.62
C ILE A 87 2.14 -5.47 -4.68
#